data_AF-A0A1G2YH36-F1
#
_entry.id   AF-A0A1G2YH36-F1
#
_cell.length_a   1.000
_cell.length_b   1.000
_cell.length_c   1.000
_cell.angle_alpha   90.00
_cell.angle_beta   90.00
_cell.angle_gamma   90.00
#
_symmetry.space_group_name_H-M   'P 1'
#
loop_
_entity.id
_entity.type
_entity.pdbx_description
1 polymer ?
#
loop_
_entity_poly.entity_id
_entity_poly.type
_entity_poly.pdbx_seq_one_letter_code
_entity_poly.pdbx_strand_id
1 'polypeptide(L)'
;MFSHFINPNWHVVLIHLPLGILTTGVIIELITILYRKSWIQNAGRLMILIGAMGSVIAAAAGVYAFRNVVADVPTIPQMKLATLVEQSTWSQIQWQLMSNHLLFNLTAIICFSLVVMIWLASTERWRNKLYWPLLIILLLGTALMTSGARYGGDAVYLHGTAINPAVLHQQDSSLQHYGIEQEQGIEYFIPPLQLHVVLAGIIIALLMVAAASSINYAIVAYKGSLEPISSKFVLFIWFSIFIFALANVFAGLWSAIGGFGIHSSRINFQMLSSPEHKRLLVHLIAAATFILFVFITVAAMRYSRKKISPFVLIAVNVLLACGIIGTGVLMLFDSHDGPLLKFTPPHSEHQQIDHQHSH
;
A
#
# COMPACT_ATOMS: atom_id res chain seq x y z
N MET A 1 -13.15 -30.64 1.18
CA MET A 1 -12.02 -30.36 0.26
C MET A 1 -11.52 -28.97 0.60
N PHE A 2 -10.43 -28.84 1.35
CA PHE A 2 -9.86 -27.53 1.69
C PHE A 2 -8.80 -27.21 0.65
N SER A 3 -9.13 -26.34 -0.31
CA SER A 3 -8.13 -25.78 -1.20
C SER A 3 -7.14 -24.97 -0.37
N HIS A 4 -5.85 -25.32 -0.41
CA HIS A 4 -4.82 -24.50 0.22
C HIS A 4 -4.73 -23.18 -0.54
N PHE A 5 -5.12 -22.08 0.13
CA PHE A 5 -4.87 -20.73 -0.39
C PHE A 5 -3.37 -20.51 -0.58
N ILE A 6 -3.00 -19.65 -1.53
CA ILE A 6 -1.64 -19.13 -1.66
C ILE A 6 -1.28 -18.44 -0.34
N ASN A 7 -0.48 -19.12 0.47
CA ASN A 7 -0.30 -18.85 1.90
C ASN A 7 0.95 -17.97 2.15
N PRO A 8 0.93 -17.08 3.16
CA PRO A 8 -0.22 -16.40 3.74
C PRO A 8 -0.60 -15.14 2.92
N ASN A 9 -1.87 -15.02 2.57
CA ASN A 9 -2.37 -13.82 1.89
C ASN A 9 -2.89 -12.78 2.91
N TRP A 10 -1.98 -11.94 3.42
CA TRP A 10 -2.33 -10.88 4.38
C TRP A 10 -3.40 -9.92 3.84
N HIS A 11 -3.55 -9.75 2.52
CA HIS A 11 -4.61 -8.91 1.96
C HIS A 11 -6.00 -9.37 2.40
N VAL A 12 -6.25 -10.69 2.38
CA VAL A 12 -7.54 -11.26 2.80
C VAL A 12 -7.80 -10.95 4.27
N VAL A 13 -6.80 -11.05 5.14
CA VAL A 13 -6.95 -10.70 6.56
C VAL A 13 -7.16 -9.19 6.73
N LEU A 14 -6.37 -8.40 6.02
CA LEU A 14 -6.32 -6.95 6.16
C LEU A 14 -7.48 -6.22 5.49
N ILE A 15 -8.22 -6.81 4.54
CA ILE A 15 -9.33 -6.13 3.87
C ILE A 15 -10.63 -6.12 4.70
N HIS A 16 -10.89 -7.18 5.48
CA HIS A 16 -12.17 -7.32 6.20
C HIS A 16 -12.34 -6.30 7.31
N LEU A 17 -11.29 -6.08 8.12
CA LEU A 17 -11.36 -5.17 9.26
C LEU A 17 -11.62 -3.71 8.82
N PRO A 18 -10.86 -3.12 7.87
CA PRO A 18 -11.14 -1.77 7.38
C PRO A 18 -12.50 -1.65 6.73
N LEU A 19 -12.92 -2.63 5.92
CA LEU A 19 -14.24 -2.64 5.27
C LEU A 19 -15.37 -2.56 6.30
N GLY A 20 -15.33 -3.42 7.32
CA GLY A 20 -16.35 -3.47 8.36
C GLY A 20 -16.38 -2.18 9.19
N ILE A 21 -15.22 -1.71 9.64
CA ILE A 21 -15.09 -0.46 10.41
C ILE A 21 -15.58 0.74 9.60
N LEU A 22 -15.14 0.86 8.35
CA LEU A 22 -15.47 2.00 7.48
C LEU A 22 -16.96 2.06 7.15
N THR A 23 -17.53 0.93 6.73
CA THR A 23 -18.96 0.83 6.41
C THR A 23 -19.81 1.13 7.63
N THR A 24 -19.45 0.58 8.80
CA THR A 24 -20.16 0.86 10.06
C THR A 24 -20.04 2.33 10.45
N GLY A 25 -18.87 2.95 10.26
CA GLY A 25 -18.68 4.38 10.50
C GLY A 25 -19.58 5.27 9.62
N VAL A 26 -19.72 4.93 8.33
CA VAL A 26 -20.64 5.63 7.41
C VAL A 26 -22.10 5.45 7.84
N ILE A 27 -22.51 4.23 8.22
CA ILE A 27 -23.86 3.96 8.74
C ILE A 27 -24.12 4.78 10.01
N ILE A 28 -23.17 4.83 10.94
CA ILE A 28 -23.28 5.65 12.15
C ILE A 28 -23.43 7.13 11.78
N GLU A 29 -22.64 7.65 10.83
CA GLU A 29 -22.77 9.05 10.39
C GLU A 29 -24.17 9.33 9.81
N LEU A 30 -24.75 8.40 9.06
CA LEU A 30 -26.15 8.51 8.59
C LEU A 30 -27.16 8.52 9.74
N ILE A 31 -26.99 7.64 10.72
CA ILE A 31 -27.85 7.59 11.92
C ILE A 31 -27.80 8.93 12.68
N THR A 32 -26.65 9.61 12.67
CA THR A 32 -26.49 10.89 13.39
C THR A 32 -27.29 12.04 12.80
N ILE A 33 -27.76 11.91 11.55
CA ILE A 33 -28.71 12.86 10.94
C ILE A 33 -30.02 12.88 11.76
N LEU A 34 -30.46 11.69 12.21
CA LEU A 34 -31.65 11.50 13.05
C LEU A 34 -31.32 11.73 14.54
N TYR A 35 -30.16 11.25 15.00
CA TYR A 35 -29.75 11.30 16.40
C TYR A 35 -28.48 12.15 16.58
N ARG A 36 -28.66 13.44 16.85
CA ARG A 36 -27.58 14.43 16.97
C ARG A 36 -26.82 14.35 18.31
N LYS A 37 -26.40 13.15 18.73
CA LYS A 37 -25.54 12.96 19.91
C LYS A 37 -24.08 13.05 19.50
N SER A 38 -23.32 13.93 20.15
CA SER A 38 -21.91 14.21 19.81
C SER A 38 -21.00 12.98 19.93
N TRP A 39 -21.21 12.12 20.92
CA TRP A 39 -20.40 10.91 21.11
C TRP A 39 -20.60 9.89 19.98
N ILE A 40 -21.83 9.77 19.43
CA ILE A 40 -22.13 8.89 18.29
C ILE A 40 -21.43 9.42 17.04
N GLN A 41 -21.51 10.73 16.78
CA GLN A 41 -20.84 11.38 15.66
C GLN A 41 -19.31 11.19 15.73
N ASN A 42 -18.74 11.38 16.92
CA ASN A 42 -17.31 11.20 17.12
C ASN A 42 -16.88 9.74 16.89
N ALA A 43 -17.68 8.77 17.34
CA ALA A 43 -17.44 7.36 17.08
C ALA A 43 -17.49 7.05 15.57
N GLY A 44 -18.53 7.48 14.87
CA GLY A 44 -18.67 7.27 13.41
C GLY A 44 -17.49 7.85 12.63
N ARG A 45 -17.08 9.08 12.95
CA ARG A 45 -15.93 9.75 12.31
C ARG A 45 -14.60 9.07 12.62
N LEU A 46 -14.39 8.60 13.85
CA LEU A 46 -13.19 7.86 14.22
C LEU A 46 -13.13 6.53 13.46
N MET A 47 -14.26 5.83 13.33
CA MET A 47 -14.35 4.61 12.54
C MET A 47 -14.06 4.89 11.06
N ILE A 48 -14.59 5.96 10.47
CA ILE A 48 -14.27 6.35 9.09
C ILE A 48 -12.77 6.63 8.93
N LEU A 49 -12.15 7.36 9.86
CA LEU A 49 -10.70 7.61 9.85
C LEU A 49 -9.90 6.30 9.89
N ILE A 50 -10.17 5.43 10.87
CA ILE A 50 -9.45 4.15 11.03
C ILE A 50 -9.68 3.24 9.82
N GLY A 51 -10.92 3.18 9.32
CA GLY A 51 -11.29 2.39 8.15
C GLY A 51 -10.62 2.89 6.87
N ALA A 52 -10.54 4.20 6.65
CA ALA A 52 -9.83 4.76 5.50
C ALA A 52 -8.32 4.47 5.56
N MET A 53 -7.68 4.67 6.73
CA MET A 53 -6.27 4.31 6.93
C MET A 53 -6.03 2.82 6.69
N GLY A 54 -6.88 1.96 7.26
CA GLY A 54 -6.81 0.53 7.07
C GLY A 54 -6.98 0.11 5.60
N SER A 55 -7.81 0.82 4.84
CA SER A 55 -8.04 0.51 3.42
C SER A 55 -6.81 0.81 2.55
N VAL A 56 -6.03 1.83 2.90
CA VAL A 56 -4.72 2.10 2.26
C VAL A 56 -3.73 0.96 2.52
N ILE A 57 -3.70 0.45 3.76
CA ILE A 57 -2.85 -0.69 4.13
C ILE A 57 -3.29 -1.96 3.39
N ALA A 58 -4.61 -2.22 3.34
CA ALA A 58 -5.19 -3.36 2.64
C ALA A 58 -4.92 -3.30 1.13
N ALA A 59 -4.97 -2.12 0.52
CA ALA A 59 -4.62 -1.95 -0.89
C ALA A 59 -3.14 -2.24 -1.15
N ALA A 60 -2.22 -1.79 -0.29
CA ALA A 60 -0.82 -2.12 -0.42
C ALA A 60 -0.60 -3.64 -0.36
N ALA A 61 -1.19 -4.32 0.63
CA ALA A 61 -1.18 -5.78 0.70
C ALA A 61 -1.81 -6.44 -0.55
N GLY A 62 -2.87 -5.84 -1.09
CA GLY A 62 -3.56 -6.30 -2.31
C GLY A 62 -2.71 -6.22 -3.57
N VAL A 63 -1.86 -5.19 -3.69
CA VAL A 63 -0.90 -5.06 -4.80
C VAL A 63 0.09 -6.23 -4.80
N TYR A 64 0.62 -6.58 -3.63
CA TYR A 64 1.48 -7.76 -3.47
C TYR A 64 0.73 -9.06 -3.79
N ALA A 65 -0.48 -9.21 -3.24
CA ALA A 65 -1.32 -10.39 -3.47
C ALA A 65 -1.63 -10.57 -4.96
N PHE A 66 -2.00 -9.49 -5.66
CA PHE A 66 -2.27 -9.51 -7.09
C PHE A 66 -1.07 -10.02 -7.88
N ARG A 67 0.14 -9.49 -7.62
CA ARG A 67 1.37 -9.99 -8.28
C ARG A 67 1.58 -11.48 -8.05
N ASN A 68 1.39 -11.94 -6.82
CA ASN A 68 1.62 -13.34 -6.46
C ASN A 68 0.62 -14.27 -7.16
N VAL A 69 -0.66 -13.87 -7.24
CA VAL A 69 -1.70 -14.69 -7.86
C VAL A 69 -1.57 -14.74 -9.39
N VAL A 70 -1.24 -13.62 -10.04
CA VAL A 70 -1.13 -13.58 -11.51
C VAL A 70 0.01 -14.46 -12.01
N ALA A 71 1.08 -14.59 -11.21
CA ALA A 71 2.28 -15.32 -11.61
C ALA A 71 2.15 -16.83 -11.72
N ASP A 72 1.22 -17.44 -10.99
CA ASP A 72 0.89 -18.89 -10.94
C ASP A 72 2.06 -19.87 -10.61
N VAL A 73 3.31 -19.41 -10.64
CA VAL A 73 4.56 -20.15 -10.40
C VAL A 73 5.32 -19.41 -9.30
N PRO A 74 6.10 -20.10 -8.41
CA PRO A 74 7.03 -19.43 -7.50
C PRO A 74 7.90 -18.44 -8.30
N THR A 75 7.53 -17.16 -8.21
CA THR A 75 8.03 -16.16 -9.15
C THR A 75 9.52 -16.06 -9.07
N ILE A 76 10.17 -16.07 -10.24
CA ILE A 76 11.44 -15.38 -10.40
C ILE A 76 11.17 -13.92 -10.00
N PRO A 77 11.83 -13.37 -8.96
CA PRO A 77 11.50 -12.07 -8.37
C PRO A 77 11.50 -10.87 -9.34
N GLN A 78 11.96 -11.05 -10.58
CA GLN A 78 12.25 -9.99 -11.56
C GLN A 78 11.46 -10.11 -12.88
N MET A 79 10.39 -10.92 -12.93
CA MET A 79 9.58 -11.00 -14.15
C MET A 79 8.80 -9.69 -14.38
N LYS A 80 8.92 -9.15 -15.60
CA LYS A 80 8.23 -7.92 -16.01
C LYS A 80 6.72 -8.13 -16.08
N LEU A 81 5.92 -7.12 -15.73
CA LEU A 81 4.46 -7.21 -15.73
C LEU A 81 3.86 -7.53 -17.10
N ALA A 82 4.43 -7.01 -18.19
CA ALA A 82 3.96 -7.35 -19.53
C ALA A 82 4.08 -8.85 -19.79
N THR A 83 5.25 -9.42 -19.49
CA THR A 83 5.51 -10.86 -19.55
C THR A 83 4.62 -11.65 -18.59
N LEU A 84 4.41 -11.12 -17.38
CA LEU A 84 3.54 -11.72 -16.37
C LEU A 84 2.08 -11.82 -16.85
N VAL A 85 1.58 -10.77 -17.49
CA VAL A 85 0.23 -10.74 -18.07
C VAL A 85 0.13 -11.70 -19.25
N GLU A 86 1.13 -11.74 -20.12
CA GLU A 86 1.17 -12.64 -21.28
C GLU A 86 1.25 -14.12 -20.88
N GLN A 87 1.96 -14.43 -19.79
CA GLN A 87 2.13 -15.80 -19.28
C GLN A 87 1.03 -16.23 -18.30
N SER A 88 0.15 -15.32 -17.89
CA SER A 88 -0.89 -15.63 -16.92
C SER A 88 -1.89 -16.64 -17.48
N THR A 89 -2.26 -17.62 -16.66
CA THR A 89 -3.31 -18.61 -16.96
C THR A 89 -4.73 -18.03 -16.83
N TRP A 90 -4.86 -16.76 -16.43
CA TRP A 90 -6.16 -16.12 -16.24
C TRP A 90 -6.91 -15.94 -17.56
N SER A 91 -8.16 -16.36 -17.56
CA SER A 91 -9.11 -16.09 -18.64
C SER A 91 -9.38 -14.59 -18.78
N GLN A 92 -9.86 -14.17 -19.96
CA GLN A 92 -10.24 -12.78 -20.22
C GLN A 92 -11.28 -12.25 -19.22
N ILE A 93 -12.22 -13.10 -18.79
CA ILE A 93 -13.22 -12.74 -17.79
C ILE A 93 -12.59 -12.50 -16.40
N GLN A 94 -11.61 -13.32 -15.98
CA GLN A 94 -10.87 -13.10 -14.73
C GLN A 94 -10.11 -11.76 -14.75
N TRP A 95 -9.46 -11.44 -15.88
CA TRP A 95 -8.79 -10.16 -16.07
C TRP A 95 -9.76 -8.98 -15.96
N GLN A 96 -10.93 -9.08 -16.59
CA GLN A 96 -11.95 -8.04 -16.50
C GLN A 96 -12.48 -7.87 -15.07
N LEU A 97 -12.80 -8.96 -14.39
CA LEU A 97 -13.26 -8.94 -13.00
C LEU A 97 -12.21 -8.32 -12.07
N MET A 98 -10.93 -8.72 -12.21
CA MET A 98 -9.86 -8.18 -11.37
C MET A 98 -9.55 -6.72 -11.68
N SER A 99 -9.59 -6.31 -12.96
CA SER A 99 -9.44 -4.91 -13.36
C SER A 99 -10.54 -4.04 -12.74
N ASN A 100 -11.80 -4.50 -12.79
CA ASN A 100 -12.91 -3.82 -12.13
C ASN A 100 -12.71 -3.79 -10.60
N HIS A 101 -12.37 -4.92 -9.97
CA HIS A 101 -12.08 -4.98 -8.53
C HIS A 101 -11.06 -3.92 -8.12
N LEU A 102 -9.93 -3.82 -8.84
CA LEU A 102 -8.87 -2.84 -8.59
C LEU A 102 -9.37 -1.41 -8.80
N LEU A 103 -10.02 -1.13 -9.93
CA LEU A 103 -10.48 0.22 -10.28
C LEU A 103 -11.50 0.75 -9.24
N PHE A 104 -12.52 -0.05 -8.93
CA PHE A 104 -13.59 0.34 -8.01
C PHE A 104 -13.06 0.55 -6.58
N ASN A 105 -12.21 -0.36 -6.08
CA ASN A 105 -11.64 -0.21 -4.74
C ASN A 105 -10.62 0.92 -4.64
N LEU A 106 -9.77 1.11 -5.67
CA LEU A 106 -8.84 2.25 -5.69
C LEU A 106 -9.60 3.58 -5.68
N THR A 107 -10.65 3.70 -6.51
CA THR A 107 -11.49 4.90 -6.54
C THR A 107 -12.16 5.13 -5.19
N ALA A 108 -12.70 4.09 -4.56
CA ALA A 108 -13.28 4.17 -3.22
C ALA A 108 -12.27 4.67 -2.18
N ILE A 109 -11.07 4.08 -2.15
CA ILE A 109 -9.99 4.46 -1.22
C ILE A 109 -9.63 5.93 -1.41
N ILE A 110 -9.53 6.41 -2.65
CA ILE A 110 -9.28 7.83 -2.95
C ILE A 110 -10.41 8.70 -2.37
N CYS A 111 -11.68 8.35 -2.59
CA CYS A 111 -12.82 9.07 -2.03
C CYS A 111 -12.74 9.17 -0.50
N PHE A 112 -12.54 8.04 0.19
CA PHE A 112 -12.45 8.00 1.65
C PHE A 112 -11.25 8.79 2.18
N SER A 113 -10.09 8.61 1.54
CA SER A 113 -8.85 9.31 1.87
C SER A 113 -9.01 10.82 1.74
N LEU A 114 -9.62 11.29 0.65
CA LEU A 114 -9.90 12.71 0.44
C LEU A 114 -10.85 13.26 1.49
N VAL A 115 -11.94 12.55 1.81
CA VAL A 115 -12.88 12.99 2.85
C VAL A 115 -12.18 13.13 4.20
N VAL A 116 -11.40 12.12 4.60
CA VAL A 116 -10.65 12.13 5.87
C VAL A 116 -9.65 13.27 5.90
N MET A 117 -8.87 13.47 4.84
CA MET A 117 -7.89 14.56 4.78
C MET A 117 -8.56 15.94 4.83
N ILE A 118 -9.62 16.16 4.05
CA ILE A 118 -10.36 17.43 4.06
C ILE A 118 -10.96 17.66 5.45
N TRP A 119 -11.55 16.63 6.05
CA TRP A 119 -12.14 16.70 7.38
C TRP A 119 -11.11 17.06 8.45
N LEU A 120 -9.97 16.39 8.47
CA LEU A 120 -8.88 16.65 9.42
C LEU A 120 -8.27 18.03 9.19
N ALA A 121 -8.04 18.44 7.95
CA ALA A 121 -7.45 19.74 7.60
C ALA A 121 -8.40 20.94 7.85
N SER A 122 -9.71 20.71 7.89
CA SER A 122 -10.72 21.77 7.96
C SER A 122 -10.99 22.27 9.38
N THR A 123 -11.28 23.57 9.50
CA THR A 123 -11.85 24.14 10.73
C THR A 123 -13.30 23.72 10.91
N GLU A 124 -13.85 23.86 12.13
CA GLU A 124 -15.25 23.53 12.41
C GLU A 124 -16.25 24.21 11.47
N ARG A 125 -16.05 25.51 11.18
CA ARG A 125 -16.90 26.26 10.24
C ARG A 125 -16.93 25.61 8.85
N TRP A 126 -15.78 25.14 8.35
CA TRP A 126 -15.71 24.48 7.04
C TRP A 126 -16.26 23.07 7.07
N ARG A 127 -16.01 22.30 8.14
CA ARG A 127 -16.60 20.98 8.34
C ARG A 127 -18.13 21.01 8.30
N ASN A 128 -18.74 22.01 8.93
CA ASN A 128 -20.19 22.19 8.90
C ASN A 128 -20.72 22.55 7.50
N LYS A 129 -20.00 23.41 6.76
CA LYS A 129 -20.38 23.78 5.37
C LYS A 129 -20.21 22.63 4.38
N LEU A 130 -19.16 21.83 4.55
CA LEU A 130 -18.81 20.72 3.66
C LEU A 130 -19.48 19.40 4.05
N TYR A 131 -20.26 19.37 5.13
CA TYR A 131 -20.86 18.15 5.65
C TYR A 131 -21.59 17.32 4.58
N TRP A 132 -22.56 17.93 3.90
CA TRP A 132 -23.35 17.23 2.87
C TRP A 132 -22.51 16.77 1.67
N PRO A 133 -21.66 17.63 1.05
CA PRO A 133 -20.74 17.17 0.01
C PRO A 133 -19.86 15.99 0.44
N LEU A 134 -19.25 16.06 1.63
CA LEU A 134 -18.37 15.00 2.13
C LEU A 134 -19.15 13.71 2.39
N LEU A 135 -20.37 13.80 2.93
CA LEU A 135 -21.23 12.64 3.13
C LEU A 135 -21.60 11.97 1.80
N ILE A 136 -21.93 12.73 0.76
CA ILE A 136 -22.20 12.17 -0.58
C ILE A 136 -20.99 11.41 -1.11
N ILE A 137 -19.78 11.97 -0.94
CA ILE A 137 -18.54 11.29 -1.35
C ILE A 137 -18.30 10.01 -0.55
N LEU A 138 -18.61 9.98 0.76
CA LEU A 138 -18.53 8.76 1.57
C LEU A 138 -19.50 7.68 1.10
N LEU A 139 -20.73 8.06 0.75
CA LEU A 139 -21.73 7.12 0.22
C LEU A 139 -21.31 6.56 -1.14
N LEU A 140 -20.80 7.42 -2.03
CA LEU A 140 -20.23 7.00 -3.30
C LEU A 140 -19.06 6.04 -3.10
N GLY A 141 -18.12 6.38 -2.21
CA GLY A 141 -16.99 5.51 -1.86
C GLY A 141 -17.46 4.15 -1.33
N THR A 142 -18.51 4.12 -0.51
CA THR A 142 -19.09 2.88 0.02
C THR A 142 -19.67 2.02 -1.10
N ALA A 143 -20.47 2.61 -2.00
CA ALA A 143 -21.04 1.90 -3.14
C ALA A 143 -19.96 1.35 -4.10
N LEU A 144 -18.91 2.14 -4.37
CA LEU A 144 -17.76 1.71 -5.18
C LEU A 144 -17.02 0.55 -4.52
N MET A 145 -16.72 0.64 -3.22
CA MET A 145 -16.04 -0.41 -2.46
C MET A 145 -16.86 -1.72 -2.42
N THR A 146 -18.17 -1.64 -2.20
CA THR A 146 -19.07 -2.81 -2.27
C THR A 146 -19.06 -3.44 -3.67
N SER A 147 -19.08 -2.63 -4.72
CA SER A 147 -19.00 -3.12 -6.11
C SER A 147 -17.66 -3.80 -6.39
N GLY A 148 -16.55 -3.18 -5.96
CA GLY A 148 -15.21 -3.77 -6.06
C GLY A 148 -15.11 -5.10 -5.30
N ALA A 149 -15.64 -5.17 -4.08
CA ALA A 149 -15.69 -6.40 -3.29
C ALA A 149 -16.47 -7.52 -4.00
N ARG A 150 -17.59 -7.19 -4.65
CA ARG A 150 -18.34 -8.16 -5.47
C ARG A 150 -17.50 -8.71 -6.61
N TYR A 151 -16.86 -7.87 -7.42
CA TYR A 151 -16.02 -8.35 -8.53
C TYR A 151 -14.85 -9.23 -8.06
N GLY A 152 -14.24 -8.90 -6.93
CA GLY A 152 -13.20 -9.72 -6.31
C GLY A 152 -13.75 -11.08 -5.84
N GLY A 153 -14.93 -11.07 -5.22
CA GLY A 153 -15.66 -12.28 -4.83
C GLY A 153 -15.99 -13.17 -6.03
N ASP A 154 -16.57 -12.60 -7.09
CA ASP A 154 -16.92 -13.33 -8.30
C ASP A 154 -15.68 -13.95 -8.97
N ALA A 155 -14.54 -13.23 -9.00
CA ALA A 155 -13.28 -13.77 -9.50
C ALA A 155 -12.81 -15.01 -8.70
N VAL A 156 -12.89 -14.95 -7.38
CA VAL A 156 -12.47 -16.07 -6.51
C VAL A 156 -13.47 -17.23 -6.57
N TYR A 157 -14.76 -16.97 -6.38
CA TYR A 157 -15.77 -18.02 -6.23
C TYR A 157 -16.21 -18.67 -7.55
N LEU A 158 -16.26 -17.92 -8.65
CA LEU A 158 -16.71 -18.44 -9.95
C LEU A 158 -15.56 -18.92 -10.82
N HIS A 159 -14.37 -18.33 -10.67
CA HIS A 159 -13.23 -18.60 -11.54
C HIS A 159 -12.00 -19.15 -10.80
N GLY A 160 -12.09 -19.37 -9.49
CA GLY A 160 -10.98 -19.92 -8.71
C GLY A 160 -9.74 -19.04 -8.68
N THR A 161 -9.87 -17.72 -8.88
CA THR A 161 -8.73 -16.81 -8.78
C THR A 161 -8.10 -16.94 -7.39
N ALA A 162 -6.78 -17.08 -7.33
CA ALA A 162 -6.00 -17.33 -6.11
C ALA A 162 -6.17 -18.72 -5.46
N ILE A 163 -6.77 -19.67 -6.18
CA ILE A 163 -6.76 -21.09 -5.83
C ILE A 163 -5.63 -21.76 -6.62
N ASN A 164 -4.71 -22.45 -5.94
CA ASN A 164 -3.64 -23.16 -6.59
C ASN A 164 -4.19 -24.45 -7.26
N PRO A 165 -4.19 -24.56 -8.60
CA PRO A 165 -4.72 -25.74 -9.28
C PRO A 165 -3.83 -26.98 -9.06
N ALA A 166 -2.53 -26.80 -8.83
CA ALA A 166 -1.60 -27.91 -8.56
C ALA A 166 -1.93 -28.62 -7.25
N VAL A 167 -2.44 -27.90 -6.25
CA VAL A 167 -2.92 -28.51 -4.98
C VAL A 167 -4.13 -29.40 -5.23
N LEU A 168 -5.03 -29.02 -6.15
CA LEU A 168 -6.20 -29.83 -6.49
C LEU A 168 -5.80 -31.13 -7.19
N HIS A 169 -4.72 -31.13 -7.98
CA HIS A 169 -4.22 -32.33 -8.68
C HIS A 169 -3.26 -33.20 -7.84
N GLN A 170 -2.45 -32.61 -6.95
CA GLN A 170 -1.55 -33.37 -6.08
C GLN A 170 -2.28 -34.13 -4.97
N GLN A 171 -3.46 -33.66 -4.55
CA GLN A 171 -4.23 -34.31 -3.49
C GLN A 171 -4.66 -35.75 -3.85
N ASP A 172 -4.74 -36.08 -5.15
CA ASP A 172 -5.06 -37.43 -5.64
C ASP A 172 -3.83 -38.34 -5.83
N SER A 173 -2.59 -37.81 -5.80
CA SER A 173 -1.39 -38.55 -6.24
C SER A 173 -0.27 -38.69 -5.20
N SER A 174 -0.23 -37.89 -4.12
CA SER A 174 1.01 -37.75 -3.33
C SER A 174 0.86 -37.61 -1.82
N LEU A 175 0.02 -38.43 -1.18
CA LEU A 175 0.08 -38.63 0.29
C LEU A 175 1.32 -39.41 0.76
N GLN A 176 2.28 -39.77 -0.10
CA GLN A 176 3.28 -40.78 0.27
C GLN A 176 4.77 -40.55 -0.04
N HIS A 177 5.26 -39.50 -0.73
CA HIS A 177 6.66 -39.58 -1.18
C HIS A 177 7.59 -38.36 -1.22
N TYR A 178 7.27 -37.20 -0.65
CA TYR A 178 8.26 -36.12 -0.54
C TYR A 178 8.32 -35.55 0.89
N GLY A 179 9.12 -36.21 1.73
CA GLY A 179 9.57 -35.70 3.04
C GLY A 179 10.64 -34.63 2.91
N ILE A 180 10.45 -33.64 2.03
CA ILE A 180 11.19 -32.39 2.14
C ILE A 180 10.51 -31.64 3.28
N GLU A 181 11.05 -31.77 4.49
CA GLU A 181 10.85 -30.78 5.54
C GLU A 181 11.37 -29.46 4.99
N GLN A 182 10.50 -28.74 4.29
CA GLN A 182 10.77 -27.36 3.95
C GLN A 182 10.81 -26.64 5.30
N GLU A 183 12.01 -26.37 5.81
CA GLU A 183 12.20 -25.65 7.07
C GLU A 183 11.34 -24.39 7.01
N GLN A 184 10.22 -24.38 7.74
CA GLN A 184 9.30 -23.26 7.77
C GLN A 184 9.91 -22.20 8.67
N GLY A 185 10.87 -21.46 8.11
CA GLY A 185 11.42 -20.26 8.73
C GLY A 185 10.36 -19.18 8.94
N ILE A 186 10.74 -18.11 9.64
CA ILE A 186 9.87 -16.96 9.90
C ILE A 186 9.36 -16.31 8.59
N GLU A 187 10.11 -16.46 7.50
CA GLU A 187 9.80 -16.01 6.15
C GLU A 187 8.49 -16.59 5.61
N TYR A 188 8.12 -17.80 6.05
CA TYR A 188 6.85 -18.42 5.68
C TYR A 188 5.66 -17.63 6.24
N PHE A 189 5.75 -17.15 7.48
CA PHE A 189 4.69 -16.39 8.15
C PHE A 189 4.72 -14.90 7.81
N ILE A 190 5.93 -14.39 7.56
CA ILE A 190 6.21 -12.98 7.32
C ILE A 190 7.08 -12.87 6.05
N PRO A 191 6.48 -13.00 4.85
CA PRO A 191 7.23 -12.80 3.61
C PRO A 191 7.82 -11.39 3.61
N PRO A 192 9.15 -11.23 3.51
CA PRO A 192 9.80 -9.92 3.70
C PRO A 192 9.29 -8.85 2.75
N LEU A 193 9.02 -9.22 1.49
CA LEU A 193 8.45 -8.32 0.49
C LEU A 193 7.03 -7.88 0.84
N GLN A 194 6.19 -8.79 1.35
CA GLN A 194 4.84 -8.46 1.78
C GLN A 194 4.87 -7.52 2.98
N LEU A 195 5.75 -7.79 3.96
CA LEU A 195 5.98 -6.91 5.10
C LEU A 195 6.41 -5.52 4.65
N HIS A 196 7.37 -5.41 3.72
CA HIS A 196 7.82 -4.14 3.16
C HIS A 196 6.65 -3.38 2.51
N VAL A 197 5.87 -4.02 1.65
CA VAL A 197 4.73 -3.35 0.98
C VAL A 197 3.65 -2.91 1.98
N VAL A 198 3.36 -3.72 3.01
CA VAL A 198 2.39 -3.37 4.07
C VAL A 198 2.88 -2.19 4.91
N LEU A 199 4.16 -2.18 5.28
CA LEU A 199 4.78 -1.06 6.00
C LEU A 199 4.75 0.23 5.16
N ALA A 200 4.97 0.15 3.85
CA ALA A 200 4.78 1.27 2.94
C ALA A 200 3.32 1.79 2.99
N GLY A 201 2.33 0.90 2.98
CA GLY A 201 0.92 1.25 3.17
C GLY A 201 0.64 2.00 4.48
N ILE A 202 1.23 1.54 5.59
CA ILE A 202 1.13 2.20 6.90
C ILE A 202 1.72 3.62 6.85
N ILE A 203 2.90 3.78 6.23
CA ILE A 203 3.56 5.07 6.08
C ILE A 203 2.69 6.05 5.30
N ILE A 204 2.07 5.60 4.19
CA ILE A 204 1.14 6.44 3.39
C ILE A 204 -0.03 6.90 4.25
N ALA A 205 -0.69 5.97 4.95
CA ALA A 205 -1.84 6.29 5.79
C ALA A 205 -1.47 7.31 6.89
N LEU A 206 -0.31 7.14 7.53
CA LEU A 206 0.18 8.07 8.54
C LEU A 206 0.55 9.43 7.95
N LEU A 207 1.21 9.48 6.78
CA LEU A 207 1.55 10.73 6.08
C LEU A 207 0.32 11.57 5.76
N MET A 208 -0.78 10.93 5.32
CA MET A 208 -2.04 11.62 5.06
C MET A 208 -2.60 12.29 6.33
N VAL A 209 -2.63 11.54 7.44
CA VAL A 209 -3.11 12.08 8.73
C VAL A 209 -2.18 13.18 9.25
N ALA A 210 -0.87 12.98 9.14
CA ALA A 210 0.13 13.96 9.55
C ALA A 210 0.00 15.26 8.76
N ALA A 211 -0.07 15.18 7.42
CA ALA A 211 -0.22 16.33 6.55
C ALA A 211 -1.52 17.11 6.85
N ALA A 212 -2.65 16.41 6.91
CA ALA A 212 -3.94 17.06 7.19
C ALA A 212 -3.98 17.69 8.59
N SER A 213 -3.48 17.01 9.62
CA SER A 213 -3.44 17.51 10.99
C SER A 213 -2.48 18.70 11.14
N SER A 214 -1.33 18.67 10.45
CA SER A 214 -0.40 19.80 10.41
C SER A 214 -0.99 21.03 9.73
N ILE A 215 -1.77 20.86 8.65
CA ILE A 215 -2.49 21.96 8.00
C ILE A 215 -3.50 22.58 8.97
N ASN A 216 -4.31 21.75 9.64
CA ASN A 216 -5.29 22.21 10.62
C ASN A 216 -4.63 22.99 11.76
N TYR A 217 -3.59 22.40 12.36
CA TYR A 217 -2.81 23.02 13.42
C TYR A 217 -2.36 24.43 13.05
N ALA A 218 -1.79 24.58 11.85
CA ALA A 218 -1.28 25.86 11.39
C ALA A 218 -2.38 26.89 11.09
N ILE A 219 -3.53 26.47 10.53
CA ILE A 219 -4.69 27.34 10.30
C ILE A 219 -5.24 27.88 11.64
N VAL A 220 -5.38 27.00 12.64
CA VAL A 220 -5.91 27.39 13.96
C VAL A 220 -4.92 28.27 14.72
N ALA A 221 -3.64 27.88 14.75
CA ALA A 221 -2.58 28.66 15.37
C ALA A 221 -2.41 30.06 14.74
N TYR A 222 -2.73 30.21 13.45
CA TYR A 222 -2.73 31.52 12.79
C TYR A 222 -3.89 32.41 13.24
N LYS A 223 -5.08 31.85 13.48
CA LYS A 223 -6.31 32.61 13.81
C LYS A 223 -6.51 32.91 15.30
N GLY A 224 -5.71 32.32 16.19
CA GLY A 224 -5.73 32.64 17.63
C GLY A 224 -7.06 32.43 18.36
N SER A 225 -7.99 31.64 17.81
CA SER A 225 -9.40 31.64 18.23
C SER A 225 -9.97 30.29 18.68
N LEU A 226 -9.20 29.20 18.65
CA LEU A 226 -9.64 27.85 19.07
C LEU A 226 -8.47 27.05 19.64
N GLU A 227 -8.77 26.02 20.44
CA GLU A 227 -7.78 25.02 20.83
C GLU A 227 -7.35 24.22 19.60
N PRO A 228 -6.09 24.34 19.14
CA PRO A 228 -5.60 23.56 18.01
C PRO A 228 -5.50 22.09 18.38
N ILE A 229 -5.46 21.21 17.37
CA ILE A 229 -4.93 19.85 17.56
C ILE A 229 -3.61 19.97 18.33
N SER A 230 -3.47 19.20 19.41
CA SER A 230 -2.26 19.29 20.24
C SER A 230 -1.00 19.09 19.40
N SER A 231 -0.04 20.01 19.51
CA SER A 231 1.26 19.88 18.83
C SER A 231 1.97 18.57 19.19
N LYS A 232 1.71 18.03 20.40
CA LYS A 232 2.20 16.71 20.83
C LYS A 232 1.63 15.58 19.98
N PHE A 233 0.35 15.66 19.60
CA PHE A 233 -0.28 14.66 18.74
C PHE A 233 0.30 14.69 17.32
N VAL A 234 0.47 15.89 16.75
CA VAL A 234 1.14 16.04 15.44
C VAL A 234 2.56 15.48 15.49
N LEU A 235 3.34 15.84 16.53
CA LEU A 235 4.69 15.32 16.73
C LEU A 235 4.72 13.80 16.86
N PHE A 236 3.76 13.22 17.60
CA PHE A 236 3.63 11.78 17.76
C PHE A 236 3.45 11.07 16.42
N ILE A 237 2.54 11.55 15.56
CA ILE A 237 2.32 10.94 14.24
C ILE A 237 3.59 10.99 13.39
N TRP A 238 4.28 12.14 13.34
CA TRP A 238 5.52 12.26 12.58
C TRP A 238 6.64 11.36 13.12
N PHE A 239 6.72 11.18 14.43
CA PHE A 239 7.63 10.22 15.04
C PHE A 239 7.25 8.77 14.69
N SER A 240 5.96 8.42 14.69
CA SER A 240 5.52 7.10 14.22
C SER A 240 5.91 6.85 12.77
N ILE A 241 5.76 7.84 11.87
CA ILE A 241 6.20 7.75 10.48
C ILE A 241 7.69 7.42 10.41
N PHE A 242 8.53 8.07 11.22
CA PHE A 242 9.97 7.80 11.28
C PHE A 242 10.26 6.34 11.67
N ILE A 243 9.62 5.84 12.73
CA ILE A 243 9.80 4.45 13.20
C ILE A 243 9.38 3.45 12.11
N PHE A 244 8.21 3.65 11.49
CA PHE A 244 7.74 2.77 10.42
C PHE A 244 8.60 2.88 9.16
N ALA A 245 9.13 4.06 8.83
CA ALA A 245 10.06 4.23 7.70
C ALA A 245 11.37 3.45 7.91
N LEU A 246 11.92 3.47 9.13
CA LEU A 246 13.07 2.63 9.48
C LEU A 246 12.75 1.14 9.34
N ALA A 247 11.64 0.68 9.95
CA ALA A 247 11.21 -0.70 9.82
C ALA A 247 10.99 -1.11 8.35
N ASN A 248 10.44 -0.23 7.53
CA ASN A 248 10.21 -0.46 6.12
C ASN A 248 11.52 -0.64 5.33
N VAL A 249 12.53 0.20 5.62
CA VAL A 249 13.87 0.04 5.03
C VAL A 249 14.49 -1.29 5.44
N PHE A 250 14.39 -1.69 6.71
CA PHE A 250 14.87 -3.00 7.16
C PHE A 250 14.15 -4.16 6.49
N ALA A 251 12.83 -4.10 6.32
CA ALA A 251 12.06 -5.11 5.61
C ALA A 251 12.41 -5.17 4.12
N GLY A 252 12.65 -4.02 3.48
CA GLY A 252 13.07 -3.94 2.08
C GLY A 252 14.47 -4.52 1.88
N LEU A 253 15.40 -4.22 2.78
CA LEU A 253 16.72 -4.84 2.81
C LEU A 253 16.58 -6.36 3.05
N TRP A 254 15.82 -6.81 4.03
CA TRP A 254 15.60 -8.26 4.22
C TRP A 254 15.07 -8.94 2.96
N SER A 255 14.10 -8.32 2.29
CA SER A 255 13.52 -8.81 1.03
C SER A 255 14.52 -8.87 -0.12
N ALA A 256 15.41 -7.90 -0.25
CA ALA A 256 16.39 -7.88 -1.34
C ALA A 256 17.53 -8.89 -1.11
N ILE A 257 17.83 -9.17 0.16
CA ILE A 257 19.07 -9.83 0.57
C ILE A 257 18.87 -11.31 0.92
N GLY A 258 17.63 -11.71 1.24
CA GLY A 258 17.32 -13.07 1.71
C GLY A 258 17.89 -13.38 3.10
N GLY A 259 18.40 -12.38 3.84
CA GLY A 259 18.92 -12.54 5.21
C GLY A 259 19.77 -11.36 5.67
N PHE A 260 20.20 -11.37 6.94
CA PHE A 260 21.04 -10.30 7.54
C PHE A 260 22.52 -10.69 7.70
N GLY A 261 22.98 -11.72 7.00
CA GLY A 261 24.37 -12.18 7.08
C GLY A 261 25.37 -11.17 6.50
N ILE A 262 26.60 -11.17 7.04
CA ILE A 262 27.73 -10.38 6.51
C ILE A 262 28.00 -10.75 5.05
N HIS A 263 27.89 -12.04 4.70
CA HIS A 263 28.07 -12.52 3.34
C HIS A 263 27.03 -11.91 2.38
N SER A 264 25.76 -11.96 2.75
CA SER A 264 24.67 -11.39 1.96
C SER A 264 24.87 -9.88 1.79
N SER A 265 25.23 -9.16 2.86
CA SER A 265 25.55 -7.72 2.81
C SER A 265 26.61 -7.36 1.76
N ARG A 266 27.67 -8.17 1.63
CA ARG A 266 28.73 -7.94 0.62
C ARG A 266 28.21 -8.13 -0.80
N ILE A 267 27.41 -9.17 -1.04
CA ILE A 267 26.79 -9.43 -2.36
C ILE A 267 25.91 -8.25 -2.77
N ASN A 268 25.10 -7.70 -1.87
CA ASN A 268 24.24 -6.58 -2.24
C ASN A 268 25.01 -5.30 -2.51
N PHE A 269 26.09 -5.05 -1.79
CA PHE A 269 26.92 -3.89 -2.07
C PHE A 269 27.50 -3.97 -3.48
N GLN A 270 27.88 -5.18 -3.93
CA GLN A 270 28.29 -5.43 -5.30
C GLN A 270 27.13 -5.25 -6.28
N MET A 271 25.94 -5.78 -6.00
CA MET A 271 24.75 -5.59 -6.83
C MET A 271 24.37 -4.12 -6.98
N LEU A 272 24.32 -3.35 -5.89
CA LEU A 272 24.02 -1.92 -5.87
C LEU A 272 25.06 -1.07 -6.63
N SER A 273 26.29 -1.55 -6.74
CA SER A 273 27.34 -0.91 -7.52
C SER A 273 27.24 -1.21 -9.02
N SER A 274 26.46 -2.23 -9.41
CA SER A 274 26.29 -2.58 -10.81
C SER A 274 25.34 -1.60 -11.52
N PRO A 275 25.61 -1.24 -12.80
CA PRO A 275 24.75 -0.35 -13.57
C PRO A 275 23.33 -0.89 -13.84
N GLU A 276 23.15 -2.21 -13.70
CA GLU A 276 21.87 -2.91 -13.86
C GLU A 276 20.92 -2.53 -12.72
N HIS A 277 21.39 -2.53 -11.47
CA HIS A 277 20.56 -2.30 -10.29
C HIS A 277 20.30 -0.82 -9.96
N LYS A 278 20.31 0.08 -10.96
CA LYS A 278 20.13 1.53 -10.78
C LYS A 278 18.81 1.89 -10.09
N ARG A 279 17.70 1.22 -10.42
CA ARG A 279 16.40 1.51 -9.78
C ARG A 279 16.43 1.17 -8.30
N LEU A 280 17.04 0.05 -7.94
CA LEU A 280 17.21 -0.36 -6.54
C LEU A 280 18.06 0.66 -5.77
N LEU A 281 19.18 1.12 -6.36
CA LEU A 281 20.01 2.16 -5.77
C LEU A 281 19.24 3.48 -5.57
N VAL A 282 18.51 3.94 -6.60
CA VAL A 282 17.69 5.16 -6.51
C VAL A 282 16.61 5.02 -5.45
N HIS A 283 15.94 3.87 -5.37
CA HIS A 283 14.92 3.59 -4.37
C HIS A 283 15.50 3.63 -2.94
N LEU A 284 16.67 3.03 -2.74
CA LEU A 284 17.37 3.05 -1.45
C LEU A 284 17.79 4.47 -1.03
N ILE A 285 18.37 5.25 -1.95
CA ILE A 285 18.76 6.65 -1.70
C ILE A 285 17.53 7.50 -1.39
N ALA A 286 16.45 7.33 -2.15
CA ALA A 286 15.21 8.04 -1.93
C ALA A 286 14.60 7.69 -0.56
N ALA A 287 14.58 6.42 -0.17
CA ALA A 287 14.11 5.98 1.14
C ALA A 287 14.92 6.59 2.30
N ALA A 288 16.26 6.60 2.19
CA ALA A 288 17.14 7.24 3.17
C ALA A 288 16.90 8.76 3.25
N THR A 289 16.73 9.39 2.08
CA THR A 289 16.40 10.83 1.98
C THR A 289 15.08 11.13 2.67
N PHE A 290 14.03 10.33 2.43
CA PHE A 290 12.75 10.49 3.09
C PHE A 290 12.83 10.38 4.61
N ILE A 291 13.55 9.40 5.16
CA ILE A 291 13.76 9.29 6.61
C ILE A 291 14.40 10.56 7.17
N LEU A 292 15.44 11.08 6.49
CA LEU A 292 16.10 12.32 6.88
C LEU A 292 15.13 13.51 6.85
N PHE A 293 14.31 13.64 5.81
CA PHE A 293 13.32 14.73 5.71
C PHE A 293 12.19 14.62 6.75
N VAL A 294 11.75 13.41 7.10
CA VAL A 294 10.81 13.20 8.22
C VAL A 294 11.44 13.67 9.52
N PHE A 295 12.70 13.31 9.79
CA PHE A 295 13.42 13.75 10.98
C PHE A 295 13.59 15.28 11.03
N ILE A 296 13.99 15.89 9.91
CA ILE A 296 14.08 17.36 9.78
C ILE A 296 12.71 18.00 10.02
N THR A 297 11.62 17.38 9.58
CA THR A 297 10.25 17.91 9.77
C THR A 297 9.84 17.85 11.24
N VAL A 298 10.13 16.75 11.93
CA VAL A 298 9.97 16.60 13.39
C VAL A 298 10.73 17.71 14.12
N ALA A 299 12.01 17.91 13.78
CA ALA A 299 12.83 18.96 14.38
C ALA A 299 12.29 20.37 14.06
N ALA A 300 11.93 20.64 12.81
CA ALA A 300 11.41 21.93 12.38
C ALA A 300 10.09 22.28 13.07
N MET A 301 9.16 21.33 13.24
CA MET A 301 7.92 21.58 13.99
C MET A 301 8.18 21.86 15.47
N ARG A 302 9.23 21.28 16.06
CA ARG A 302 9.59 21.51 17.46
C ARG A 302 10.28 22.86 17.68
N TYR A 303 11.18 23.26 16.77
CA TYR A 303 12.08 24.39 16.99
C TYR A 303 11.78 25.64 16.14
N SER A 304 11.05 25.51 15.04
CA SER A 304 10.74 26.65 14.18
C SER A 304 9.72 27.56 14.86
N ARG A 305 10.18 28.74 15.29
CA ARG A 305 9.29 29.85 15.71
C ARG A 305 8.56 30.50 14.52
N LYS A 306 8.99 30.23 13.27
CA LYS A 306 8.45 30.87 12.05
C LYS A 306 7.42 29.97 11.36
N LYS A 307 6.28 30.57 11.01
CA LYS A 307 5.04 29.88 10.56
C LYS A 307 5.10 29.21 9.17
N ILE A 308 6.04 29.56 8.28
CA ILE A 308 6.04 29.12 6.87
C ILE A 308 6.89 27.87 6.60
N SER A 309 8.01 27.69 7.32
CA SER A 309 8.95 26.58 7.12
C SER A 309 8.33 25.16 7.19
N PRO A 310 7.39 24.84 8.10
CA PRO A 310 6.90 23.46 8.20
C PRO A 310 6.04 23.02 7.01
N PHE A 311 5.31 23.92 6.35
CA PHE A 311 4.48 23.56 5.19
C PHE A 311 5.30 23.09 4.00
N VAL A 312 6.40 23.81 3.71
CA VAL A 312 7.33 23.41 2.64
C VAL A 312 7.90 22.03 2.93
N LEU A 313 8.31 21.77 4.17
CA LEU A 313 8.83 20.46 4.56
C LEU A 313 7.77 19.35 4.45
N ILE A 314 6.52 19.60 4.86
CA ILE A 314 5.44 18.63 4.72
C ILE A 314 5.19 18.31 3.24
N ALA A 315 5.10 19.34 2.38
CA ALA A 315 4.91 19.16 0.94
C ALA A 315 6.05 18.36 0.31
N VAL A 316 7.30 18.66 0.68
CA VAL A 316 8.48 17.91 0.23
C VAL A 316 8.41 16.45 0.67
N ASN A 317 8.04 16.15 1.93
CA ASN A 317 7.89 14.77 2.39
C ASN A 317 6.81 14.00 1.62
N VAL A 318 5.66 14.64 1.35
CA VAL A 318 4.58 14.01 0.56
C VAL A 318 5.06 13.70 -0.85
N LEU A 319 5.73 14.65 -1.52
CA LEU A 319 6.28 14.44 -2.86
C LEU A 319 7.36 13.34 -2.89
N LEU A 320 8.26 13.34 -1.91
CA LEU A 320 9.29 12.30 -1.76
C LEU A 320 8.65 10.92 -1.56
N ALA A 321 7.66 10.81 -0.67
CA ALA A 321 6.93 9.56 -0.44
C ALA A 321 6.28 9.06 -1.73
N CYS A 322 5.56 9.93 -2.46
CA CYS A 322 4.96 9.57 -3.75
C CYS A 322 6.00 9.05 -4.75
N GLY A 323 7.18 9.67 -4.83
CA GLY A 323 8.28 9.21 -5.68
C GLY A 323 8.84 7.84 -5.26
N ILE A 324 9.04 7.61 -3.96
CA ILE A 324 9.54 6.33 -3.41
C ILE A 324 8.53 5.21 -3.66
N ILE A 325 7.25 5.47 -3.43
CA ILE A 325 6.19 4.48 -3.64
C ILE A 325 6.06 4.18 -5.13
N GLY A 326 6.05 5.20 -5.98
CA GLY A 326 6.00 5.01 -7.43
C GLY A 326 7.16 4.17 -7.96
N THR A 327 8.38 4.46 -7.52
CA THR A 327 9.57 3.64 -7.88
C THR A 327 9.50 2.24 -7.30
N GLY A 328 9.01 2.07 -6.06
CA GLY A 328 8.79 0.75 -5.46
C GLY A 328 7.77 -0.11 -6.22
N VAL A 329 6.65 0.47 -6.65
CA VAL A 329 5.65 -0.19 -7.49
C VAL A 329 6.23 -0.58 -8.84
N LEU A 330 7.03 0.29 -9.47
CA LEU A 330 7.74 -0.05 -10.72
C LEU A 330 8.66 -1.26 -10.53
N MET A 331 9.45 -1.29 -9.46
CA MET A 331 10.33 -2.44 -9.18
C MET A 331 9.54 -3.73 -8.89
N LEU A 332 8.38 -3.63 -8.25
CA LEU A 332 7.52 -4.77 -7.96
C LEU A 332 6.95 -5.43 -9.22
N PHE A 333 6.70 -4.64 -10.28
CA PHE A 333 6.02 -5.07 -11.50
C PHE A 333 6.90 -5.02 -12.77
N ASP A 334 8.19 -4.75 -12.67
CA ASP A 334 9.06 -4.72 -13.84
C ASP A 334 10.34 -5.49 -13.53
N SER A 335 11.44 -4.78 -13.34
CA SER A 335 12.69 -5.32 -12.82
C SER A 335 13.48 -4.18 -12.17
N HIS A 336 14.61 -4.50 -11.54
CA HIS A 336 15.57 -3.47 -11.11
C HIS A 336 16.28 -2.78 -12.27
N ASP A 337 16.17 -3.33 -13.49
CA ASP A 337 16.75 -2.81 -14.70
C ASP A 337 15.77 -1.94 -15.48
N GLY A 338 16.31 -1.02 -16.28
CA GLY A 338 15.53 -0.17 -17.18
C GLY A 338 15.36 1.28 -16.71
N PRO A 339 14.57 2.08 -17.46
CA PRO A 339 14.45 3.52 -17.23
C PRO A 339 13.77 3.84 -15.89
N LEU A 340 14.22 4.89 -15.20
CA LEU A 340 13.82 5.19 -13.81
C LEU A 340 12.31 5.46 -13.60
N LEU A 341 11.63 6.00 -14.61
CA LEU A 341 10.27 6.56 -14.49
C LEU A 341 9.22 5.88 -15.36
N LYS A 342 9.58 4.83 -16.12
CA LYS A 342 8.65 4.14 -17.00
C LYS A 342 8.90 2.64 -16.96
N PHE A 343 7.86 1.86 -17.22
CA PHE A 343 7.99 0.43 -17.45
C PHE A 343 8.92 0.17 -18.63
N THR A 344 9.75 -0.86 -18.51
CA THR A 344 10.53 -1.36 -19.63
C THR A 344 9.55 -1.98 -20.62
N PRO A 345 9.52 -1.55 -21.89
CA PRO A 345 8.67 -2.21 -22.87
C PRO A 345 9.05 -3.70 -22.95
N PRO A 346 8.09 -4.60 -23.22
CA PRO A 346 8.42 -5.98 -23.54
C PRO A 346 9.41 -5.95 -24.71
N HIS A 347 10.64 -6.41 -24.48
CA HIS A 347 11.53 -6.67 -25.60
C HIS A 347 10.95 -7.87 -26.32
N SER A 348 10.69 -7.75 -27.61
CA SER A 348 10.44 -8.91 -28.45
C SER A 348 11.75 -9.70 -28.50
N GLU A 349 12.01 -10.55 -27.51
CA GLU A 349 13.14 -11.50 -27.49
C GLU A 349 13.15 -12.39 -28.74
N HIS A 350 12.02 -12.48 -29.46
CA HIS A 350 11.96 -13.04 -30.80
C HIS A 350 12.95 -12.43 -31.81
N GLN A 351 13.39 -11.18 -31.66
CA GLN A 351 14.39 -10.61 -32.58
C GLN A 351 15.82 -11.09 -32.32
N GLN A 352 16.14 -11.67 -31.16
CA GLN A 352 17.50 -12.15 -30.88
C GLN A 352 17.72 -13.62 -31.25
N ILE A 353 16.67 -14.45 -31.25
CA ILE A 353 16.76 -15.86 -31.62
C ILE A 353 16.93 -16.02 -33.14
N ASP A 354 16.27 -15.18 -33.95
CA ASP A 354 16.37 -15.25 -35.42
C ASP A 354 17.78 -14.91 -35.95
N HIS A 355 18.59 -14.16 -35.21
CA HIS A 355 19.97 -13.86 -35.60
C HIS A 355 20.99 -14.95 -35.22
N GLN A 356 20.64 -15.90 -34.34
CA GLN A 356 21.54 -17.00 -33.98
C GLN A 356 21.38 -18.26 -34.86
N HIS A 357 20.29 -18.37 -35.64
CA HIS A 357 20.06 -19.50 -36.55
C HIS A 357 20.38 -19.21 -38.02
N SER A 358 20.85 -18.01 -38.35
CA SER A 358 21.21 -17.60 -39.72
C SER A 358 22.70 -17.71 -40.06
N HIS A 359 23.48 -18.54 -39.33
CA HIS A 359 24.92 -18.72 -39.55
C HIS A 359 25.34 -20.18 -39.75
#